data_AF-A0A3D1QZ97-F1
#
_entry.id   AF-A0A3D1QZ97-F1
#
_cell.length_a   1.000
_cell.length_b   1.000
_cell.length_c   1.000
_cell.angle_alpha   90.00
_cell.angle_beta   90.00
_cell.angle_gamma   90.00
#
_symmetry.space_group_name_H-M   'P 1'
#
loop_
_entity.id
_entity.type
_entity.pdbx_description
1 polymer ?
#
loop_
_entity_poly.entity_id
_entity_poly.type
_entity_poly.pdbx_seq_one_letter_code
_entity_poly.pdbx_strand_id
1 'polypeptide(L)'
;MNGPIVREVRIQRTTSLEAFRTLDRLDVLVEDVERLGRLVRRALSPNRVWMLNSTETGGGVAEMMPRLCSLLNDLRVDTRWLVLHPDHPEFFPVTKGLHHLLHGMEGLADLGRARAVYEEVSRRAAGNLREVINHGDILVVHDPQPLGAAALFAQEFCCPPMLWRCHIGTAHRNPHTEKGWRFLSEYLQPFERLLFSAEPYIPAELYERSAVLYPGIDPLSHKNRDLSL
;
A
#
# COMPACT_ATOMS: atom_id res chain seq x y z
N MET A 1 4.03 2.01 -29.00
CA MET A 1 3.32 1.40 -27.85
C MET A 1 3.98 1.92 -26.59
N ASN A 2 3.24 2.63 -25.73
CA ASN A 2 3.78 3.10 -24.46
C ASN A 2 4.07 1.86 -23.59
N GLY A 3 5.24 1.79 -22.94
CA GLY A 3 5.65 0.64 -22.14
C GLY A 3 4.75 0.37 -20.91
N PRO A 4 5.11 -0.61 -20.06
CA PRO A 4 4.35 -0.92 -18.86
C PRO A 4 4.30 0.29 -17.93
N ILE A 5 3.11 0.52 -17.35
CA ILE A 5 2.86 1.58 -16.38
C ILE A 5 2.97 1.07 -14.94
N VAL A 6 3.04 -0.24 -14.72
CA VAL A 6 3.46 -0.81 -13.43
C VAL A 6 4.84 -1.39 -13.61
N ARG A 7 5.79 -1.00 -12.76
CA ARG A 7 7.20 -1.42 -12.87
C ARG A 7 7.72 -1.87 -11.52
N GLU A 8 8.53 -2.93 -11.53
CA GLU A 8 9.31 -3.30 -10.36
C GLU A 8 10.44 -2.27 -10.16
N VAL A 9 10.53 -1.79 -8.93
CA VAL A 9 11.55 -0.83 -8.51
C VAL A 9 12.58 -1.57 -7.66
N ARG A 10 13.86 -1.25 -7.89
CA ARG A 10 14.94 -1.79 -7.08
C ARG A 10 14.86 -1.24 -5.66
N ILE A 11 14.71 -2.13 -4.69
CA ILE A 11 14.75 -1.78 -3.27
C ILE A 11 16.15 -1.28 -2.91
N GLN A 12 16.26 0.02 -2.62
CA GLN A 12 17.47 0.61 -2.07
C GLN A 12 17.54 0.31 -0.56
N ARG A 13 18.46 -0.56 -0.20
CA ARG A 13 18.62 -0.98 1.19
C ARG A 13 19.18 0.16 2.02
N THR A 14 18.39 0.64 2.98
CA THR A 14 18.73 1.78 3.85
C THR A 14 18.87 1.38 5.32
N THR A 15 18.46 0.17 5.69
CA THR A 15 18.57 -0.38 7.03
C THR A 15 18.72 -1.91 6.98
N SER A 16 19.01 -2.53 8.12
CA SER A 16 18.95 -3.97 8.34
C SER A 16 18.27 -4.26 9.68
N LEU A 17 17.67 -5.44 9.80
CA LEU A 17 17.09 -5.88 11.06
C LEU A 17 18.14 -5.93 12.18
N GLU A 18 19.37 -6.32 11.84
CA GLU A 18 20.51 -6.34 12.77
C GLU A 18 20.83 -4.97 13.37
N ALA A 19 20.67 -3.88 12.60
CA ALA A 19 20.93 -2.54 13.11
C ALA A 19 19.98 -2.14 14.25
N PHE A 20 18.81 -2.78 14.37
CA PHE A 20 17.91 -2.53 15.49
C PHE A 20 18.38 -3.17 16.80
N ARG A 21 19.24 -4.20 16.75
CA ARG A 21 19.81 -4.82 17.96
C ARG A 21 20.77 -3.88 18.70
N THR A 22 21.33 -2.90 18.00
CA THR A 22 22.22 -1.91 18.63
C THR A 22 21.44 -0.83 19.39
N LEU A 23 20.11 -0.84 19.35
CA LEU A 23 19.27 0.12 20.03
C LEU A 23 18.79 -0.47 21.36
N ASP A 24 18.88 0.35 22.41
CA ASP A 24 18.46 -0.04 23.75
C ASP A 24 17.04 -0.60 23.75
N ARG A 25 16.90 -1.80 24.33
CA ARG A 25 15.64 -2.50 24.57
C ARG A 25 14.92 -3.03 23.32
N LEU A 26 15.55 -3.06 22.15
CA LEU A 26 14.95 -3.64 20.94
C LEU A 26 15.35 -5.08 20.65
N ASP A 27 16.35 -5.65 21.33
CA ASP A 27 16.83 -7.02 21.07
C ASP A 27 15.72 -8.08 21.13
N VAL A 28 14.92 -8.05 22.20
CA VAL A 28 13.80 -9.00 22.39
C VAL A 28 12.74 -8.84 21.29
N LEU A 29 12.49 -7.61 20.84
CA LEU A 29 11.56 -7.35 19.75
C LEU A 29 12.10 -7.87 18.42
N VAL A 30 13.42 -7.75 18.18
CA VAL A 30 14.05 -8.33 16.99
C VAL A 30 13.91 -9.86 16.98
N GLU A 31 14.14 -10.53 18.10
CA GLU A 31 13.96 -11.99 18.21
C GLU A 31 12.51 -12.43 17.94
N ASP A 32 11.53 -11.68 18.44
CA ASP A 32 10.11 -11.94 18.17
C ASP A 32 9.77 -11.73 16.69
N VAL A 33 10.27 -10.66 16.08
CA VAL A 33 10.10 -10.39 14.64
C VAL A 33 10.75 -11.49 13.79
N GLU A 34 11.93 -11.99 14.17
CA GLU A 34 12.55 -13.13 13.52
C GLU A 34 11.72 -14.42 13.66
N ARG A 35 11.14 -14.66 14.84
CA ARG A 35 10.25 -15.80 15.09
C ARG A 35 9.01 -15.74 14.20
N LEU A 36 8.36 -14.58 14.12
CA LEU A 36 7.21 -14.36 13.24
C LEU A 36 7.60 -14.48 11.76
N GLY A 37 8.75 -13.91 11.37
CA GLY A 37 9.30 -14.01 10.03
C GLY A 37 9.51 -15.46 9.57
N ARG A 38 9.97 -16.34 10.47
CA ARG A 38 10.09 -17.79 10.17
C ARG A 38 8.74 -18.44 9.88
N LEU A 39 7.67 -18.05 10.58
CA LEU A 39 6.32 -18.58 10.34
C LEU A 39 5.78 -18.09 8.99
N VAL A 40 5.89 -16.79 8.74
CA VAL A 40 5.46 -16.17 7.47
C VAL A 40 6.20 -16.79 6.29
N ARG A 41 7.53 -16.90 6.37
CA ARG A 41 8.34 -17.54 5.32
C ARG A 41 7.92 -18.97 5.02
N ARG A 42 7.63 -19.77 6.05
CA ARG A 42 7.17 -21.17 5.87
C ARG A 42 5.81 -21.24 5.20
N ALA A 43 4.90 -20.32 5.55
CA ALA A 43 3.57 -20.27 4.96
C ALA A 43 3.59 -19.80 3.50
N LEU A 44 4.51 -18.90 3.16
CA LEU A 44 4.58 -18.29 1.83
C LEU A 44 5.45 -19.05 0.84
N SER A 45 6.53 -19.71 1.27
CA SER A 45 7.48 -20.35 0.36
C SER A 45 6.81 -21.36 -0.59
N PRO A 46 7.04 -21.31 -1.92
CA PRO A 46 8.06 -20.52 -2.63
C PRO A 46 7.59 -19.13 -3.12
N ASN A 47 6.42 -18.68 -2.68
CA ASN A 47 5.76 -17.46 -3.16
C ASN A 47 6.32 -16.20 -2.52
N ARG A 48 5.97 -15.05 -3.10
CA ARG A 48 6.49 -13.73 -2.74
C ARG A 48 5.40 -12.75 -2.29
N VAL A 49 5.83 -11.66 -1.68
CA VAL A 49 5.00 -10.51 -1.33
C VAL A 49 5.32 -9.35 -2.27
N TRP A 50 4.30 -8.83 -2.93
CA TRP A 50 4.37 -7.62 -3.75
C TRP A 50 3.78 -6.45 -3.00
N MET A 51 4.58 -5.40 -2.78
CA MET A 51 4.10 -4.10 -2.32
C MET A 51 3.80 -3.22 -3.54
N LEU A 52 2.60 -2.69 -3.68
CA LEU A 52 2.20 -1.83 -4.79
C LEU A 52 1.78 -0.45 -4.29
N ASN A 53 2.40 0.61 -4.80
CA ASN A 53 1.98 2.00 -4.59
C ASN A 53 2.07 2.82 -5.89
N SER A 54 1.85 4.14 -5.84
CA SER A 54 1.80 5.01 -7.04
C SER A 54 2.97 5.98 -7.20
N THR A 55 4.02 5.86 -6.38
CA THR A 55 5.23 6.66 -6.57
C THR A 55 6.46 6.03 -5.90
N GLU A 56 7.60 6.10 -6.56
CA GLU A 56 8.89 5.68 -6.02
C GLU A 56 9.52 6.76 -5.12
N THR A 57 9.23 8.04 -5.39
CA THR A 57 9.81 9.18 -4.68
C THR A 57 8.75 10.17 -4.26
N GLY A 58 8.94 10.81 -3.10
CA GLY A 58 8.00 11.78 -2.55
C GLY A 58 6.79 11.13 -1.87
N GLY A 59 6.43 11.66 -0.70
CA GLY A 59 5.32 11.15 0.12
C GLY A 59 5.73 10.05 1.11
N GLY A 60 4.98 9.94 2.20
CA GLY A 60 5.34 9.06 3.33
C GLY A 60 5.41 7.58 2.99
N VAL A 61 4.56 7.10 2.07
CA VAL A 61 4.56 5.68 1.64
C VAL A 61 5.86 5.34 0.91
N ALA A 62 6.26 6.16 -0.07
CA ALA A 62 7.47 5.96 -0.85
C ALA A 62 8.74 6.03 0.03
N GLU A 63 8.77 6.95 1.00
CA GLU A 63 9.88 7.03 1.96
C GLU A 63 10.00 5.77 2.85
N MET A 64 8.89 5.10 3.14
CA MET A 64 8.85 3.91 3.99
C MET A 64 9.16 2.61 3.23
N MET A 65 8.77 2.49 1.95
CA MET A 65 8.84 1.23 1.20
C MET A 65 10.22 0.58 1.18
N PRO A 66 11.34 1.30 0.86
CA PRO A 66 12.64 0.65 0.81
C PRO A 66 13.04 -0.03 2.13
N ARG A 67 12.63 0.53 3.26
CA ARG A 67 12.93 0.01 4.60
C ARG A 67 12.06 -1.19 4.94
N LEU A 68 10.74 -1.06 4.78
CA LEU A 68 9.80 -2.15 5.05
C LEU A 68 10.16 -3.39 4.22
N CYS A 69 10.39 -3.20 2.92
CA CYS A 69 10.82 -4.28 2.04
C CYS A 69 12.18 -4.86 2.44
N SER A 70 13.14 -4.04 2.88
CA SER A 70 14.46 -4.53 3.33
C SER A 70 14.35 -5.38 4.60
N LEU A 71 13.55 -4.97 5.58
CA LEU A 71 13.35 -5.70 6.83
C LEU A 71 12.65 -7.05 6.59
N LEU A 72 11.63 -7.09 5.72
CA LEU A 72 10.99 -8.35 5.33
C LEU A 72 11.96 -9.29 4.59
N ASN A 73 12.80 -8.74 3.73
CA ASN A 73 13.84 -9.52 3.04
C ASN A 73 14.92 -10.06 4.00
N ASP A 74 15.21 -9.37 5.12
CA ASP A 74 16.10 -9.90 6.18
C ASP A 74 15.53 -11.12 6.88
N LEU A 75 14.20 -11.14 7.04
CA LEU A 75 13.45 -12.30 7.50
C LEU A 75 13.35 -13.42 6.45
N ARG A 76 13.96 -13.21 5.26
CA ARG A 76 13.93 -14.11 4.11
C ARG A 76 12.51 -14.33 3.57
N VAL A 77 11.64 -13.33 3.71
CA VAL A 77 10.36 -13.26 2.99
C VAL A 77 10.64 -12.52 1.68
N ASP A 78 10.56 -13.23 0.55
CA ASP A 78 10.83 -12.63 -0.78
C ASP A 78 9.84 -11.50 -1.04
N THR A 79 10.31 -10.26 -0.84
CA THR A 79 9.46 -9.06 -0.88
C THR A 79 9.96 -8.13 -1.98
N ARG A 80 9.03 -7.74 -2.86
CA ARG A 80 9.27 -6.95 -4.06
C ARG A 80 8.39 -5.72 -4.08
N TRP A 81 8.79 -4.70 -4.83
CA TRP A 81 8.10 -3.41 -4.86
C TRP A 81 7.73 -3.02 -6.29
N LEU A 82 6.44 -2.85 -6.53
CA LEU A 82 5.86 -2.35 -7.77
C LEU A 82 5.40 -0.91 -7.59
N VAL A 83 5.62 -0.09 -8.61
CA VAL A 83 5.15 1.30 -8.66
C VAL A 83 4.30 1.51 -9.90
N LEU A 84 3.11 2.07 -9.70
CA LEU A 84 2.25 2.58 -10.76
C LEU A 84 2.74 3.97 -11.20
N HIS A 85 3.06 4.09 -12.48
CA HIS A 85 3.44 5.30 -13.21
C HIS A 85 2.34 5.62 -14.25
N PRO A 86 1.26 6.31 -13.85
CA PRO A 86 0.16 6.64 -14.73
C PRO A 86 0.65 7.51 -15.89
N ASP A 87 0.20 7.23 -17.10
CA ASP A 87 0.46 8.08 -18.26
C ASP A 87 -0.72 8.98 -18.66
N HIS A 88 -1.87 8.80 -18.02
CA HIS A 88 -3.02 9.69 -18.18
C HIS A 88 -2.86 10.94 -17.28
N PRO A 89 -2.83 12.17 -17.85
CA PRO A 89 -2.52 13.39 -17.10
C PRO A 89 -3.54 13.73 -16.01
N GLU A 90 -4.79 13.32 -16.16
CA GLU A 90 -5.85 13.55 -15.16
C GLU A 90 -5.85 12.56 -14.00
N PHE A 91 -5.06 11.49 -14.02
CA PHE A 91 -5.12 10.46 -12.98
C PHE A 91 -4.67 10.98 -11.60
N PHE A 92 -3.56 11.72 -11.53
CA PHE A 92 -3.11 12.32 -10.28
C PHE A 92 -4.06 13.41 -9.76
N PRO A 93 -4.61 14.31 -10.61
CA PRO A 93 -5.70 15.19 -10.22
C PRO A 93 -6.91 14.44 -9.64
N VAL A 94 -7.35 13.35 -10.26
CA VAL A 94 -8.46 12.52 -9.77
C VAL A 94 -8.15 11.92 -8.40
N THR A 95 -6.99 11.29 -8.26
CA THR A 95 -6.60 10.65 -7.00
C THR A 95 -6.32 11.66 -5.88
N LYS A 96 -5.85 12.86 -6.21
CA LYS A 96 -5.76 13.99 -5.26
C LYS A 96 -7.15 14.47 -4.82
N GLY A 97 -8.10 14.53 -5.75
CA GLY A 97 -9.50 14.81 -5.42
C GLY A 97 -10.10 13.77 -4.48
N LEU A 98 -9.82 12.48 -4.70
CA LEU A 98 -10.20 11.40 -3.77
C LEU A 98 -9.53 11.56 -2.41
N HIS A 99 -8.24 11.87 -2.38
CA HIS A 99 -7.50 12.13 -1.14
C HIS A 99 -8.17 13.25 -0.33
N HIS A 100 -8.53 14.37 -0.95
CA HIS A 100 -9.26 15.45 -0.27
C HIS A 100 -10.61 14.98 0.29
N LEU A 101 -11.40 14.24 -0.50
CA LEU A 101 -12.68 13.69 -0.03
C LEU A 101 -12.49 12.80 1.22
N LEU A 102 -11.47 11.94 1.21
CA LEU A 102 -11.18 11.02 2.32
C LEU A 102 -10.63 11.74 3.57
N HIS A 103 -10.15 12.97 3.43
CA HIS A 103 -9.84 13.87 4.55
C HIS A 103 -11.01 14.77 4.96
N GLY A 104 -12.18 14.60 4.32
CA GLY A 104 -13.39 15.37 4.63
C GLY A 104 -13.40 16.77 4.02
N MET A 105 -12.58 17.02 3.00
CA MET A 105 -12.51 18.28 2.26
C MET A 105 -13.23 18.17 0.91
N GLU A 106 -13.51 19.31 0.29
CA GLU A 106 -13.95 19.35 -1.10
C GLU A 106 -12.90 18.71 -2.03
N GLY A 107 -13.38 17.89 -2.97
CA GLY A 107 -12.53 17.14 -3.88
C GLY A 107 -13.19 16.97 -5.24
N LEU A 108 -13.46 15.73 -5.65
CA LEU A 108 -14.03 15.46 -6.97
C LEU A 108 -15.40 16.13 -7.15
N ALA A 109 -15.53 17.00 -8.15
CA ALA A 109 -16.81 17.57 -8.55
C ALA A 109 -17.62 16.56 -9.37
N ASP A 110 -17.06 16.10 -10.49
CA ASP A 110 -17.65 15.11 -11.41
C ASP A 110 -17.10 13.70 -11.13
N LEU A 111 -17.90 12.86 -10.45
CA LEU A 111 -17.53 11.48 -10.15
C LEU A 111 -17.52 10.57 -11.37
N GLY A 112 -18.35 10.85 -12.38
CA GLY A 112 -18.46 10.02 -13.58
C GLY A 112 -17.20 10.14 -14.42
N ARG A 113 -16.77 11.39 -14.70
CA ARG A 113 -15.50 11.65 -15.38
C ARG A 113 -14.31 11.11 -14.58
N ALA A 114 -14.28 11.35 -13.28
CA ALA A 114 -13.21 10.86 -12.41
C ALA A 114 -13.10 9.33 -12.44
N ARG A 115 -14.24 8.63 -12.40
CA ARG A 115 -14.30 7.17 -12.50
C ARG A 115 -13.79 6.66 -13.84
N ALA A 116 -14.19 7.28 -14.94
CA ALA A 116 -13.73 6.89 -16.27
C ALA A 116 -12.19 6.94 -16.38
N VAL A 117 -11.57 8.04 -15.94
CA VAL A 117 -10.10 8.19 -15.92
C VAL A 117 -9.44 7.17 -14.98
N TYR A 118 -10.01 6.99 -13.78
CA TYR A 118 -9.47 6.07 -12.79
C TYR A 118 -9.47 4.62 -13.30
N GLU A 119 -10.58 4.19 -13.90
CA GLU A 119 -10.73 2.84 -14.46
C GLU A 119 -9.90 2.61 -15.73
N GLU A 120 -9.74 3.63 -16.58
CA GLU A 120 -8.89 3.54 -17.78
C GLU A 120 -7.44 3.19 -17.41
N VAL A 121 -6.85 3.96 -16.49
CA VAL A 121 -5.49 3.69 -15.99
C VAL A 121 -5.45 2.35 -15.25
N SER A 122 -6.47 2.06 -14.45
CA SER A 122 -6.54 0.83 -13.66
C SER A 122 -6.57 -0.43 -14.53
N ARG A 123 -7.35 -0.45 -15.63
CA ARG A 123 -7.39 -1.59 -16.57
C ARG A 123 -6.01 -1.87 -17.18
N ARG A 124 -5.31 -0.83 -17.60
CA ARG A 124 -3.96 -1.00 -18.16
C ARG A 124 -2.96 -1.51 -17.12
N ALA A 125 -3.03 -0.97 -15.91
CA ALA A 125 -2.18 -1.40 -14.81
C ALA A 125 -2.47 -2.86 -14.39
N ALA A 126 -3.74 -3.28 -14.39
CA ALA A 126 -4.15 -4.66 -14.13
C ALA A 126 -3.51 -5.65 -15.11
N GLY A 127 -3.45 -5.29 -16.41
CA GLY A 127 -2.74 -6.07 -17.42
C GLY A 127 -1.25 -6.25 -17.10
N ASN A 128 -0.57 -5.21 -16.60
CA ASN A 128 0.82 -5.34 -16.17
C ASN A 128 0.98 -6.19 -14.90
N LEU A 129 0.06 -6.08 -13.93
CA LEU A 129 0.08 -6.93 -12.73
C LEU A 129 -0.02 -8.41 -13.08
N ARG A 130 -0.83 -8.75 -14.09
CA ARG A 130 -1.01 -10.13 -14.57
C ARG A 130 0.27 -10.78 -15.10
N GLU A 131 1.18 -9.98 -15.65
CA GLU A 131 2.45 -10.45 -16.21
C GLU A 131 3.48 -10.79 -15.12
N VAL A 132 3.35 -10.21 -13.92
CA VAL A 132 4.37 -10.32 -12.85
C VAL A 132 3.90 -11.07 -11.60
N ILE A 133 2.60 -11.07 -11.31
CA ILE A 133 2.04 -11.66 -10.09
C ILE A 133 1.50 -13.07 -10.36
N ASN A 134 1.92 -14.04 -9.54
CA ASN A 134 1.43 -15.41 -9.59
C ASN A 134 0.30 -15.65 -8.58
N HIS A 135 -0.51 -16.68 -8.81
CA HIS A 135 -1.63 -17.04 -7.92
C HIS A 135 -1.19 -17.34 -6.48
N GLY A 136 0.02 -17.86 -6.26
CA GLY A 136 0.53 -18.17 -4.92
C GLY A 136 1.07 -16.97 -4.14
N ASP A 137 1.26 -15.83 -4.80
CA ASP A 137 1.86 -14.63 -4.20
C ASP A 137 0.92 -13.96 -3.18
N ILE A 138 1.35 -12.85 -2.59
CA ILE A 138 0.48 -11.91 -1.87
C ILE A 138 0.67 -10.52 -2.48
N LEU A 139 -0.43 -9.81 -2.72
CA LEU A 139 -0.40 -8.42 -3.17
C LEU A 139 -0.87 -7.48 -2.05
N VAL A 140 0.02 -6.61 -1.58
CA VAL A 140 -0.28 -5.55 -0.63
C VAL A 140 -0.35 -4.22 -1.39
N VAL A 141 -1.52 -3.61 -1.39
CA VAL A 141 -1.82 -2.40 -2.17
C VAL A 141 -1.90 -1.20 -1.23
N HIS A 142 -1.10 -0.18 -1.48
CA HIS A 142 -1.04 1.02 -0.64
C HIS A 142 -1.83 2.16 -1.27
N ASP A 143 -2.73 2.74 -0.47
CA ASP A 143 -3.54 3.92 -0.77
C ASP A 143 -4.52 3.76 -1.96
N PRO A 144 -5.38 4.76 -2.24
CA PRO A 144 -6.40 4.63 -3.28
C PRO A 144 -5.88 4.60 -4.71
N GLN A 145 -4.68 5.07 -5.01
CA GLN A 145 -4.22 5.24 -6.38
C GLN A 145 -4.15 3.89 -7.13
N PRO A 146 -3.42 2.87 -6.67
CA PRO A 146 -3.39 1.56 -7.33
C PRO A 146 -4.58 0.64 -7.00
N LEU A 147 -5.51 1.05 -6.12
CA LEU A 147 -6.60 0.19 -5.64
C LEU A 147 -7.44 -0.38 -6.79
N GLY A 148 -7.85 0.46 -7.75
CA GLY A 148 -8.64 0.05 -8.90
C GLY A 148 -7.91 -0.95 -9.79
N ALA A 149 -6.59 -0.79 -9.97
CA ALA A 149 -5.79 -1.71 -10.77
C ALA A 149 -5.77 -3.11 -10.15
N ALA A 150 -5.58 -3.21 -8.83
CA ALA A 150 -5.61 -4.48 -8.12
C ALA A 150 -7.02 -5.09 -8.08
N ALA A 151 -8.07 -4.27 -7.95
CA ALA A 151 -9.44 -4.75 -7.96
C ALA A 151 -9.83 -5.36 -9.32
N LEU A 152 -9.51 -4.68 -10.43
CA LEU A 152 -9.76 -5.16 -11.78
C LEU A 152 -8.90 -6.39 -12.11
N PHE A 153 -7.63 -6.39 -11.67
CA PHE A 153 -6.76 -7.56 -11.77
C PHE A 153 -7.41 -8.79 -11.13
N ALA A 154 -7.96 -8.65 -9.92
CA ALA A 154 -8.64 -9.74 -9.21
C ALA A 154 -9.92 -10.21 -9.89
N GLN A 155 -10.71 -9.30 -10.46
CA GLN A 155 -11.94 -9.64 -11.18
C GLN A 155 -11.67 -10.41 -12.48
N GLU A 156 -10.59 -10.07 -13.19
CA GLU A 156 -10.32 -10.60 -14.53
C GLU A 156 -9.52 -11.91 -14.53
N PHE A 157 -8.68 -12.17 -13.51
CA PHE A 157 -7.60 -13.16 -13.66
C PHE A 157 -7.44 -14.24 -12.58
N CYS A 158 -8.35 -14.36 -11.60
CA CYS A 158 -8.21 -15.28 -10.44
C CYS A 158 -6.88 -15.09 -9.70
N CYS A 159 -6.91 -14.29 -8.62
CA CYS A 159 -5.72 -13.62 -8.11
C CYS A 159 -5.29 -14.09 -6.72
N PRO A 160 -4.03 -13.81 -6.33
CA PRO A 160 -3.53 -14.11 -4.99
C PRO A 160 -4.34 -13.41 -3.88
N PRO A 161 -4.17 -13.84 -2.62
CA PRO A 161 -4.55 -13.05 -1.45
C PRO A 161 -4.10 -11.60 -1.56
N MET A 162 -5.04 -10.68 -1.32
CA MET A 162 -4.79 -9.24 -1.40
C MET A 162 -5.09 -8.52 -0.10
N LEU A 163 -4.20 -7.61 0.29
CA LEU A 163 -4.37 -6.72 1.44
C LEU A 163 -4.36 -5.27 0.95
N TRP A 164 -5.28 -4.45 1.45
CA TRP A 164 -5.26 -3.02 1.16
C TRP A 164 -4.80 -2.25 2.38
N ARG A 165 -3.79 -1.40 2.23
CA ARG A 165 -3.24 -0.55 3.29
C ARG A 165 -3.58 0.91 3.01
N CYS A 166 -4.52 1.45 3.77
CA CYS A 166 -4.90 2.86 3.73
C CYS A 166 -4.09 3.68 4.74
N HIS A 167 -3.31 4.64 4.24
CA HIS A 167 -2.53 5.55 5.07
C HIS A 167 -3.23 6.88 5.34
N ILE A 168 -4.37 7.10 4.69
CA ILE A 168 -5.14 8.35 4.76
C ILE A 168 -6.51 8.13 5.41
N GLY A 169 -7.15 9.24 5.81
CA GLY A 169 -8.44 9.23 6.46
C GLY A 169 -8.59 10.38 7.43
N THR A 170 -9.77 10.48 8.01
CA THR A 170 -10.11 11.44 9.07
C THR A 170 -11.07 10.80 10.06
N ALA A 171 -11.02 11.25 11.32
CA ALA A 171 -11.99 10.85 12.34
C ALA A 171 -13.38 11.50 12.11
N HIS A 172 -13.46 12.53 11.27
CA HIS A 172 -14.68 13.29 11.05
C HIS A 172 -15.46 12.73 9.85
N ARG A 173 -16.67 12.21 10.12
CA ARG A 173 -17.61 11.84 9.05
C ARG A 173 -18.37 13.07 8.56
N ASN A 174 -18.36 13.26 7.25
CA ASN A 174 -19.12 14.29 6.56
C ASN A 174 -19.47 13.83 5.13
N PRO A 175 -20.31 14.58 4.39
CA PRO A 175 -20.71 14.20 3.03
C PRO A 175 -19.55 14.00 2.05
N HIS A 176 -18.41 14.67 2.27
CA HIS A 176 -17.21 14.48 1.44
C HIS A 176 -16.55 13.13 1.69
N THR A 177 -16.37 12.75 2.97
CA THR A 177 -15.85 11.42 3.32
C THR A 177 -16.74 10.30 2.80
N GLU A 178 -18.06 10.44 2.93
CA GLU A 178 -19.04 9.47 2.41
C GLU A 178 -18.96 9.35 0.88
N LYS A 179 -18.79 10.49 0.19
CA LYS A 179 -18.58 10.52 -1.26
C LYS A 179 -17.29 9.79 -1.67
N GLY A 180 -16.19 10.00 -0.95
CA GLY A 180 -14.91 9.33 -1.19
C GLY A 180 -14.99 7.82 -0.94
N TRP A 181 -15.57 7.40 0.18
CA TRP A 181 -15.70 5.98 0.53
C TRP A 181 -16.63 5.22 -0.41
N ARG A 182 -17.75 5.82 -0.81
CA ARG A 182 -18.63 5.25 -1.85
C ARG A 182 -17.94 5.12 -3.20
N PHE A 183 -17.01 6.02 -3.54
CA PHE A 183 -16.22 5.84 -4.76
C PHE A 183 -15.32 4.59 -4.66
N LEU A 184 -14.69 4.38 -3.50
CA LEU A 184 -13.75 3.27 -3.31
C LEU A 184 -14.41 1.91 -3.02
N SER A 185 -15.62 1.88 -2.46
CA SER A 185 -16.25 0.67 -1.91
C SER A 185 -16.37 -0.49 -2.92
N GLU A 186 -16.54 -0.17 -4.20
CA GLU A 186 -16.64 -1.17 -5.28
C GLU A 186 -15.30 -1.87 -5.53
N TYR A 187 -14.18 -1.17 -5.35
CA TYR A 187 -12.84 -1.70 -5.59
C TYR A 187 -12.28 -2.45 -4.38
N LEU A 188 -12.86 -2.28 -3.19
CA LEU A 188 -12.40 -2.92 -1.97
C LEU A 188 -12.88 -4.37 -1.82
N GLN A 189 -13.88 -4.80 -2.60
CA GLN A 189 -14.47 -6.13 -2.48
C GLN A 189 -13.46 -7.29 -2.57
N PRO A 190 -12.48 -7.28 -3.48
CA PRO A 190 -11.55 -8.40 -3.63
C PRO A 190 -10.51 -8.56 -2.51
N PHE A 191 -10.42 -7.62 -1.54
CA PHE A 191 -9.35 -7.61 -0.54
C PHE A 191 -9.71 -8.38 0.73
N GLU A 192 -8.86 -9.28 1.20
CA GLU A 192 -9.17 -10.09 2.38
C GLU A 192 -9.19 -9.27 3.68
N ARG A 193 -8.31 -8.27 3.78
CA ARG A 193 -8.22 -7.36 4.92
C ARG A 193 -7.89 -5.94 4.47
N LEU A 194 -8.45 -4.99 5.22
CA LEU A 194 -8.23 -3.56 5.04
C LEU A 194 -7.47 -3.01 6.25
N LEU A 195 -6.26 -2.50 6.04
CA LEU A 195 -5.36 -2.06 7.09
C LEU A 195 -5.39 -0.54 7.17
N PHE A 196 -5.81 0.01 8.31
CA PHE A 196 -5.91 1.46 8.53
C PHE A 196 -4.88 1.94 9.54
N SER A 197 -4.50 3.22 9.45
CA SER A 197 -3.53 3.82 10.37
C SER A 197 -4.12 4.13 11.75
N ALA A 198 -5.44 4.33 11.83
CA ALA A 198 -6.16 4.60 13.06
C ALA A 198 -7.61 4.08 12.96
N GLU A 199 -8.15 3.63 14.08
CA GLU A 199 -9.54 3.14 14.16
C GLU A 199 -10.58 4.17 13.70
N PRO A 200 -10.47 5.47 14.04
CA PRO A 200 -11.45 6.46 13.59
C PRO A 200 -11.51 6.66 12.06
N TYR A 201 -10.52 6.18 11.30
CA TYR A 201 -10.49 6.31 9.85
C TYR A 201 -11.34 5.24 9.14
N ILE A 202 -11.76 4.21 9.88
CA ILE A 202 -12.44 3.03 9.33
C ILE A 202 -13.92 3.36 9.09
N PRO A 203 -14.45 3.24 7.86
CA PRO A 203 -15.88 3.30 7.60
C PRO A 203 -16.64 2.20 8.35
N ALA A 204 -17.83 2.50 8.87
CA ALA A 204 -18.57 1.57 9.72
C ALA A 204 -18.91 0.26 8.97
N GLU A 205 -19.26 0.39 7.69
CA GLU A 205 -19.54 -0.68 6.75
C GLU A 205 -18.32 -1.55 6.40
N LEU A 206 -17.10 -1.09 6.69
CA LEU A 206 -15.84 -1.81 6.44
C LEU A 206 -15.23 -2.40 7.72
N TYR A 207 -15.83 -2.14 8.89
CA TYR A 207 -15.20 -2.41 10.18
C TYR A 207 -14.84 -3.89 10.38
N GLU A 208 -15.71 -4.83 10.02
CA GLU A 208 -15.48 -6.28 10.21
C GLU A 208 -14.29 -6.83 9.42
N ARG A 209 -13.94 -6.20 8.29
CA ARG A 209 -12.81 -6.60 7.43
C ARG A 209 -11.55 -5.79 7.72
N SER A 210 -11.63 -4.85 8.65
CA SER A 210 -10.58 -3.88 8.92
C SER A 210 -9.74 -4.24 10.13
N ALA A 211 -8.47 -3.86 10.10
CA ALA A 211 -7.57 -3.91 11.24
C ALA A 211 -6.75 -2.62 11.30
N VAL A 212 -6.36 -2.23 12.51
CA VAL A 212 -5.46 -1.09 12.71
C VAL A 212 -4.03 -1.60 12.68
N LEU A 213 -3.24 -1.04 11.77
CA LEU A 213 -1.79 -1.15 11.75
C LEU A 213 -1.24 0.27 11.94
N TYR A 214 -0.75 0.56 13.13
CA TYR A 214 -0.25 1.90 13.46
C TYR A 214 0.95 2.26 12.58
N PRO A 215 1.10 3.54 12.16
CA PRO A 215 2.29 3.99 11.48
C PRO A 215 3.50 3.84 12.41
N GLY A 216 4.60 3.30 11.87
CA GLY A 216 5.87 3.17 12.59
C GLY A 216 6.78 4.36 12.33
N ILE A 217 7.56 4.75 13.35
CA ILE A 217 8.68 5.66 13.19
C ILE A 217 9.96 4.81 13.18
N ASP A 218 10.86 5.09 12.25
CA ASP A 218 12.15 4.41 12.21
C ASP A 218 13.20 5.19 13.02
N PRO A 219 13.63 4.69 14.18
CA PRO A 219 14.63 5.35 15.02
C PRO A 219 15.99 5.52 14.32
N LEU A 220 16.31 4.72 13.30
CA LEU A 220 17.58 4.79 12.57
C LEU A 220 17.54 5.77 11.39
N SER A 221 16.38 6.37 11.12
CA SER A 221 16.23 7.32 10.03
C SER A 221 17.01 8.61 10.28
N HIS A 222 17.52 9.24 9.22
CA HIS A 222 18.22 10.53 9.34
C HIS A 222 17.37 11.61 10.03
N LYS A 223 16.04 11.54 9.92
CA LYS A 223 15.12 12.49 10.56
C LYS A 223 15.01 12.29 12.08
N ASN A 224 15.45 11.15 12.60
CA ASN A 224 15.29 10.74 14.00
C ASN A 224 16.63 10.49 14.73
N ARG A 225 17.76 10.90 14.13
CA ARG A 225 19.06 10.84 14.80
C ARG A 225 19.16 11.96 15.82
N ASP A 226 19.80 11.68 16.95
CA ASP A 226 20.20 12.73 17.88
C ASP A 226 21.09 13.74 17.17
N LEU A 227 20.73 15.01 17.26
CA LEU A 227 21.59 16.09 16.81
C LEU A 227 22.69 16.26 17.86
N SER A 228 23.94 15.96 17.48
CA SER A 228 25.09 16.34 18.29
C SER A 228 25.19 17.87 18.28
N LEU A 229 25.15 18.48 19.48
CA LEU A 229 25.44 19.89 19.71
C LEU A 229 26.90 20.24 19.37
#